data_AF-A0A3M1Y190-F1
#
_entry.id   AF-A0A3M1Y190-F1
#
_cell.length_a   1.000
_cell.length_b   1.000
_cell.length_c   1.000
_cell.angle_alpha   90.00
_cell.angle_beta   90.00
_cell.angle_gamma   90.00
#
_symmetry.space_group_name_H-M   'P 1'
#
loop_
_entity.id
_entity.type
_entity.pdbx_description
1 polymer ?
#
loop_
_entity_poly.entity_id
_entity_poly.type
_entity_poly.pdbx_seq_one_letter_code
_entity_poly.pdbx_strand_id
1 'polypeptide(L)'
;MKRGRFIAWFNELNREDIPEVGGKCANLGELYSRVHMPVPEGFAITAEAYRYFLEKNNAFERINSILSDVDIDNPRSLSEGSEKVRKFIESLPIDERLE
;
A
#
# COMPACT_ATOMS: atom_id res chain seq x y z
N MET A 1 -8.31 12.51 -16.80
CA MET A 1 -6.90 12.55 -16.34
C MET A 1 -6.25 11.25 -16.81
N LYS A 2 -4.97 11.00 -16.54
CA LYS A 2 -4.31 9.76 -16.94
C LYS A 2 -3.84 9.05 -15.66
N ARG A 3 -4.08 7.74 -15.60
CA ARG A 3 -3.53 6.83 -14.60
C ARG A 3 -2.04 7.09 -14.42
N GLY A 4 -1.66 7.48 -13.22
CA GLY A 4 -0.28 7.77 -12.87
C GLY A 4 0.43 6.51 -12.38
N ARG A 5 1.76 6.54 -12.38
CA ARG A 5 2.59 5.45 -11.87
C ARG A 5 2.34 5.18 -10.37
N PHE A 6 2.10 6.23 -9.59
CA PHE A 6 1.98 6.16 -8.13
C PHE A 6 0.58 6.44 -7.59
N ILE A 7 -0.28 7.05 -8.40
CA ILE A 7 -1.65 7.39 -8.03
C ILE A 7 -2.63 6.96 -9.12
N ALA A 8 -3.80 6.48 -8.71
CA ALA A 8 -4.91 6.18 -9.60
C ALA A 8 -6.20 6.80 -9.05
N TRP A 9 -6.87 7.63 -9.85
CA TRP A 9 -8.10 8.30 -9.43
C TRP A 9 -9.28 7.32 -9.44
N PHE A 10 -10.21 7.47 -8.50
CA PHE A 10 -11.37 6.57 -8.41
C PHE A 10 -12.23 6.55 -9.69
N ASN A 11 -12.27 7.66 -10.43
CA ASN A 11 -12.97 7.73 -11.72
C ASN A 11 -12.29 6.96 -12.87
N GLU A 12 -11.06 6.49 -12.65
CA GLU A 12 -10.25 5.70 -13.60
C GLU A 12 -10.15 4.23 -13.18
N LEU A 13 -10.63 3.88 -11.98
CA LEU A 13 -10.51 2.55 -11.40
C LEU A 13 -11.77 1.70 -11.62
N ASN A 14 -11.53 0.41 -11.77
CA ASN A 14 -12.54 -0.63 -11.79
C ASN A 14 -12.02 -1.91 -11.10
N ARG A 15 -12.88 -2.93 -11.01
CA ARG A 15 -12.53 -4.20 -10.34
C ARG A 15 -11.29 -4.93 -10.91
N GLU A 16 -10.91 -4.67 -12.16
CA GLU A 16 -9.74 -5.30 -12.79
C GLU A 16 -8.43 -4.75 -12.23
N ASP A 17 -8.48 -3.60 -11.55
CA ASP A 17 -7.31 -2.91 -10.98
C ASP A 17 -6.92 -3.40 -9.58
N ILE A 18 -7.55 -4.47 -9.07
CA ILE A 18 -7.21 -5.12 -7.79
C ILE A 18 -5.70 -5.39 -7.64
N PRO A 19 -4.97 -5.89 -8.66
CA PRO A 19 -3.52 -6.12 -8.53
C PRO A 19 -2.70 -4.85 -8.30
N GLU A 20 -3.22 -3.68 -8.69
CA GLU A 20 -2.51 -2.41 -8.59
C GLU A 20 -2.88 -1.60 -7.35
N VAL A 21 -4.15 -1.60 -6.95
CA VAL A 21 -4.64 -0.73 -5.85
C VAL A 21 -5.28 -1.49 -4.69
N GLY A 22 -5.39 -2.81 -4.82
CA GLY A 22 -6.06 -3.67 -3.84
C GLY A 22 -7.59 -3.66 -3.94
N GLY A 23 -8.23 -4.62 -3.27
CA GLY A 23 -9.67 -4.85 -3.36
C GLY A 23 -10.55 -3.68 -2.92
N LYS A 24 -10.13 -2.95 -1.88
CA LYS A 24 -10.92 -1.81 -1.36
C LYS A 24 -11.00 -0.67 -2.37
N CYS A 25 -9.85 -0.22 -2.86
CA CYS A 25 -9.77 0.89 -3.81
C CYS A 25 -10.37 0.54 -5.16
N ALA A 26 -10.16 -0.69 -5.66
CA ALA A 26 -10.78 -1.14 -6.90
C ALA A 26 -12.32 -1.16 -6.80
N ASN A 27 -12.87 -1.60 -5.67
CA ASN A 27 -14.32 -1.58 -5.45
C ASN A 27 -14.88 -0.16 -5.26
N LEU A 28 -14.17 0.73 -4.57
CA LEU A 28 -14.55 2.15 -4.48
C LEU A 28 -14.56 2.81 -5.87
N GLY A 29 -13.55 2.49 -6.69
CA GLY A 29 -13.48 2.89 -8.09
C GLY A 29 -14.67 2.38 -8.89
N GLU A 30 -15.00 1.10 -8.80
CA GLU A 30 -16.17 0.49 -9.46
C GLU A 30 -17.48 1.21 -9.08
N LEU A 31 -17.69 1.47 -7.78
CA LEU A 31 -18.86 2.17 -7.27
C LEU A 31 -18.94 3.62 -7.78
N TYR A 32 -17.80 4.30 -7.85
CA TYR A 32 -17.70 5.69 -8.34
C TYR A 32 -17.88 5.78 -9.86
N SER A 33 -17.11 5.00 -10.62
CA SER A 33 -16.94 5.14 -12.07
C SER A 33 -18.01 4.44 -12.90
N ARG A 34 -18.57 3.31 -12.42
CA ARG A 34 -19.54 2.50 -13.17
C ARG A 34 -20.94 2.49 -12.58
N VAL A 35 -21.05 2.45 -11.26
CA VAL A 35 -22.36 2.42 -10.57
C VAL A 35 -22.86 3.84 -10.26
N HIS A 36 -21.99 4.85 -10.34
CA HIS A 36 -22.30 6.25 -10.05
C HIS A 36 -22.93 6.45 -8.66
N MET A 37 -22.49 5.64 -7.69
CA MET A 37 -22.86 5.85 -6.29
C MET A 37 -22.16 7.09 -5.72
N PRO A 38 -22.74 7.75 -4.71
CA PRO A 38 -22.14 8.89 -4.05
C PRO A 38 -20.94 8.46 -3.19
N VAL A 39 -19.81 8.24 -3.86
CA VAL A 39 -18.51 7.97 -3.27
C VAL A 39 -17.73 9.28 -3.26
N PRO A 40 -17.11 9.68 -2.13
CA PRO A 40 -16.26 10.87 -2.09
C PRO A 40 -15.17 10.81 -3.16
N GLU A 41 -14.85 11.96 -3.73
CA GLU A 41 -13.71 12.05 -4.64
C GLU A 41 -12.42 11.65 -3.94
N GLY A 42 -11.57 10.93 -4.65
CA GLY A 42 -10.34 10.39 -4.09
C GLY A 42 -9.51 9.64 -5.10
N PHE A 43 -8.35 9.18 -4.63
CA PHE A 43 -7.40 8.40 -5.38
C PHE A 43 -6.82 7.29 -4.50
N ALA A 44 -6.26 6.29 -5.15
CA ALA A 44 -5.50 5.22 -4.51
C ALA A 44 -4.01 5.44 -4.71
N ILE A 45 -3.22 5.18 -3.67
CA ILE A 45 -1.78 4.97 -3.77
C ILE A 45 -1.56 3.57 -4.35
N THR A 46 -0.80 3.45 -5.43
CA THR A 46 -0.59 2.17 -6.11
C THR A 46 0.39 1.27 -5.35
N ALA A 47 0.31 -0.04 -5.58
CA ALA A 47 1.29 -1.01 -5.12
C ALA A 47 2.69 -0.74 -5.70
N GLU A 48 2.79 -0.03 -6.83
CA GLU A 48 4.07 0.45 -7.35
C GLU A 48 4.67 1.58 -6.49
N ALA A 49 3.86 2.53 -6.01
CA ALA A 49 4.33 3.55 -5.07
C ALA A 49 4.88 2.92 -3.78
N TYR A 50 4.17 1.93 -3.25
CA TYR A 50 4.63 1.16 -2.08
C TYR A 50 5.96 0.44 -2.34
N ARG A 51 6.09 -0.26 -3.48
CA ARG A 51 7.36 -0.92 -3.85
C ARG A 51 8.49 0.08 -4.00
N TYR A 52 8.26 1.19 -4.68
CA TYR A 52 9.22 2.27 -4.84
C TYR A 52 9.69 2.83 -3.49
N PHE A 53 8.77 3.09 -2.56
CA PHE A 53 9.09 3.55 -1.21
C PHE A 53 10.03 2.58 -0.47
N LEU A 54 9.74 1.27 -0.53
CA LEU A 54 10.59 0.26 0.11
C LEU A 54 11.96 0.11 -0.57
N GLU A 55 12.01 0.13 -1.90
CA GLU A 55 13.25 0.05 -2.68
C GLU A 55 14.16 1.24 -2.40
N LYS A 56 13.62 2.47 -2.41
CA LYS A 56 14.40 3.69 -2.16
C LYS A 56 15.04 3.71 -0.78
N ASN A 57 14.37 3.12 0.19
CA ASN A 57 14.84 3.02 1.57
C ASN A 57 15.65 1.75 1.86
N ASN A 58 15.89 0.87 0.86
CA ASN A 58 16.49 -0.46 1.05
C ASN A 58 15.82 -1.25 2.20
N ALA A 59 14.49 -1.10 2.34
CA ALA A 59 13.76 -1.55 3.52
C ALA A 59 13.53 -3.06 3.56
N PHE A 60 13.54 -3.73 2.40
CA PHE A 60 13.23 -5.16 2.29
C PHE A 60 14.15 -6.04 3.13
N GLU A 61 15.46 -5.79 3.11
CA GLU A 61 16.44 -6.58 3.87
C GLU A 61 16.18 -6.50 5.37
N ARG A 62 15.92 -5.29 5.87
CA ARG A 62 15.64 -5.07 7.29
C ARG A 62 14.32 -5.69 7.71
N ILE A 63 13.27 -5.58 6.90
CA ILE A 63 11.97 -6.22 7.17
C ILE A 63 12.14 -7.74 7.23
N ASN A 64 12.80 -8.34 6.24
CA ASN A 64 13.04 -9.79 6.21
C ASN A 64 13.85 -10.28 7.41
N SER A 65 14.87 -9.53 7.83
CA SER A 65 15.65 -9.85 9.04
C SER A 65 14.81 -9.76 10.33
N ILE A 66 13.82 -8.86 10.42
CA ILE A 66 12.93 -8.83 11.58
C ILE A 66 11.99 -10.04 11.55
N LEU A 67 11.47 -10.37 10.36
CA LEU A 67 10.51 -11.46 10.18
C LEU A 67 11.14 -12.85 10.34
N SER A 68 12.44 -13.03 10.09
CA SER A 68 13.12 -14.32 10.28
C SER A 68 13.15 -14.80 11.73
N ASP A 69 13.03 -13.87 12.68
CA ASP A 69 13.05 -14.15 14.12
C ASP A 69 11.63 -14.33 14.70
N VAL A 70 10.59 -14.19 13.86
CA VAL A 70 9.19 -14.29 14.30
C VAL A 70 8.76 -15.74 14.35
N ASP A 71 8.32 -16.18 15.53
CA ASP A 71 7.66 -17.46 15.75
C ASP A 71 6.16 -17.29 15.47
N ILE A 72 5.70 -17.95 14.41
CA ILE A 72 4.31 -17.83 13.92
C ILE A 72 3.28 -18.50 14.84
N ASP A 73 3.72 -19.43 15.71
CA ASP A 73 2.85 -20.12 16.66
C ASP A 73 2.80 -19.39 18.02
N ASN A 74 3.53 -18.28 18.14
CA ASN A 74 3.61 -17.48 19.36
C ASN A 74 3.02 -16.07 19.15
N PRO A 75 1.80 -15.80 19.65
CA PRO A 75 1.14 -14.50 19.53
C PRO A 75 1.98 -13.31 20.02
N ARG A 76 2.82 -13.52 21.05
CA ARG A 76 3.71 -12.46 21.55
C ARG A 76 4.83 -12.17 20.56
N SER A 77 5.45 -13.20 19.99
CA SER A 77 6.48 -13.03 18.96
C SER A 77 5.93 -12.30 17.73
N LEU A 78 4.73 -12.67 17.28
CA LEU A 78 4.01 -11.97 16.21
C LEU A 78 3.79 -10.48 16.50
N SER A 79 3.33 -10.16 17.71
CA SER A 79 3.09 -8.77 18.13
C SER A 79 4.39 -7.96 18.16
N GLU A 80 5.45 -8.52 18.74
CA GLU A 80 6.76 -7.87 18.83
C GLU A 80 7.39 -7.66 17.45
N GLY A 81 7.31 -8.65 16.56
CA GLY A 81 7.74 -8.53 15.16
C GLY A 81 6.97 -7.45 14.39
N SER A 82 5.64 -7.44 14.54
CA SER A 82 4.77 -6.45 13.90
C SER A 82 5.08 -5.03 14.37
N GLU A 83 5.32 -4.82 15.66
CA GLU A 83 5.67 -3.51 16.22
C GLU A 83 7.03 -3.04 15.69
N LYS A 84 8.03 -3.93 15.61
CA LYS A 84 9.35 -3.62 15.06
C LYS A 84 9.27 -3.20 13.59
N VAL A 85 8.53 -3.94 12.76
CA VAL A 85 8.34 -3.60 11.33
C VAL A 85 7.61 -2.27 11.19
N ARG A 86 6.54 -2.05 11.97
CA ARG A 86 5.78 -0.79 11.93
C ARG A 86 6.66 0.41 12.27
N LYS A 87 7.35 0.38 13.42
CA LYS A 87 8.23 1.47 13.84
C LYS A 87 9.34 1.74 12.82
N PHE A 88 9.87 0.68 12.21
CA PHE A 88 10.85 0.83 11.14
C PHE A 88 10.26 1.58 9.94
N ILE A 89 9.12 1.12 9.40
CA ILE A 89 8.46 1.76 8.26
C ILE A 89 8.11 3.24 8.56
N GLU A 90 7.57 3.52 9.73
CA GLU A 90 7.20 4.89 10.16
C GLU A 90 8.42 5.82 10.32
N SER A 91 9.63 5.27 10.48
CA SER A 91 10.86 6.06 10.59
C SER A 91 11.53 6.39 9.26
N LEU A 92 11.07 5.77 8.16
CA LEU A 92 11.68 5.95 6.84
C LEU A 92 11.21 7.25 6.18
N PRO A 93 12.12 8.00 5.52
CA PRO A 93 11.74 9.19 4.76
C PRO A 93 10.90 8.83 3.52
N ILE A 94 10.02 9.75 3.15
CA ILE A 94 9.29 9.72 1.88
C ILE A 94 10.16 10.43 0.83
N ASP A 95 10.39 9.77 -0.30
CA ASP A 95 11.13 10.34 -1.43
C ASP A 95 10.28 11.44 -2.11
N GLU A 96 10.91 12.52 -2.56
CA GLU A 96 10.25 13.69 -3.19
C GLU A 96 9.29 13.33 -4.34
N ARG A 97 9.46 12.16 -4.96
CA ARG A 97 8.57 11.69 -6.06
C ARG A 97 7.25 11.12 -5.57
N LEU A 98 7.10 10.91 -4.26
CA LEU A 98 5.90 10.40 -3.61
C LEU A 98 5.18 11.46 -2.75
N GLU A 99 5.79 12.64 -2.55
CA GLU A 99 5.17 13.80 -1.89
C GLU A 99 4.27 14.59 -2.87
#